data_AF-A0A2D5WCW6-F1
#
_entry.id   AF-A0A2D5WCW6-F1
#
_cell.length_a   1.000
_cell.length_b   1.000
_cell.length_c   1.000
_cell.angle_alpha   90.00
_cell.angle_beta   90.00
_cell.angle_gamma   90.00
#
_symmetry.space_group_name_H-M   'P 1'
#
loop_
_entity.id
_entity.type
_entity.pdbx_description
1 polymer ?
#
loop_
_entity_poly.entity_id
_entity_poly.type
_entity_poly.pdbx_seq_one_letter_code
_entity_poly.pdbx_strand_id
1 'polypeptide(L)'
;MNQPDIESLLQTARARDLTDDEWAGLERWLDANPAERVEWEAVDQLLAALPDAPVASNFTSRVLEEARRAEAPAPALGQAVWRKLLAPQFRPIQIAAAATLAMVIGGVGYQSHLNQSRAEMAEAVASIAEFTPGFLSDYEAIEAITQADPVDEELWAALK
;
A
#
# COMPACT_ATOMS: atom_id res chain seq x y z
N MET A 1 -16.07 -32.89 5.84
CA MET A 1 -16.53 -31.56 6.31
C MET A 1 -17.49 -31.78 7.45
N ASN A 2 -17.46 -30.93 8.46
CA ASN A 2 -18.35 -30.99 9.62
C ASN A 2 -19.49 -29.97 9.46
N GLN A 3 -20.56 -30.10 10.25
CA GLN A 3 -21.69 -29.15 10.28
C GLN A 3 -21.29 -27.66 10.33
N PRO A 4 -20.34 -27.22 11.19
CA PRO A 4 -19.95 -25.80 11.23
C PRO A 4 -19.26 -25.30 9.95
N ASP A 5 -18.60 -26.19 9.20
CA ASP A 5 -17.97 -25.83 7.93
C ASP A 5 -19.05 -25.53 6.87
N ILE A 6 -20.14 -26.30 6.89
CA ILE A 6 -21.29 -26.11 5.98
C ILE A 6 -22.01 -24.80 6.28
N GLU A 7 -22.28 -24.50 7.56
CA GLU A 7 -22.90 -23.21 7.92
C GLU A 7 -22.05 -22.02 7.48
N SER A 8 -20.72 -22.10 7.63
CA SER A 8 -19.81 -21.07 7.14
C SER A 8 -19.87 -20.92 5.61
N LEU A 9 -19.99 -22.02 4.86
CA LEU A 9 -20.19 -21.97 3.41
C LEU A 9 -21.53 -21.32 3.05
N LEU A 10 -22.62 -21.66 3.75
CA LEU A 10 -23.92 -21.04 3.51
C LEU A 10 -23.91 -19.54 3.81
N GLN A 11 -23.21 -19.09 4.85
CA GLN A 11 -23.01 -17.65 5.10
C GLN A 11 -22.17 -17.00 4.00
N THR A 12 -21.15 -17.70 3.50
CA THR A 12 -20.31 -17.21 2.40
C THR A 12 -21.12 -17.06 1.12
N ALA A 13 -21.99 -18.03 0.80
CA ALA A 13 -22.89 -18.02 -0.35
C ALA A 13 -23.86 -16.82 -0.36
N ARG A 14 -24.16 -16.25 0.81
CA ARG A 14 -24.98 -15.02 0.91
C ARG A 14 -24.21 -13.75 0.53
N ALA A 15 -22.89 -13.75 0.73
CA ALA A 15 -22.04 -12.59 0.51
C ALA A 15 -21.35 -12.61 -0.86
N ARG A 16 -21.00 -13.80 -1.36
CA ARG A 16 -20.35 -14.03 -2.65
C ARG A 16 -20.74 -15.39 -3.21
N ASP A 17 -20.53 -15.58 -4.51
CA ASP A 17 -20.62 -16.89 -5.12
C ASP A 17 -19.57 -17.85 -4.53
N LEU A 18 -19.97 -19.10 -4.34
CA LEU A 18 -19.09 -20.18 -3.93
C LEU A 18 -18.17 -20.56 -5.08
N THR A 19 -16.92 -20.90 -4.76
CA THR A 19 -15.98 -21.42 -5.76
C THR A 19 -16.33 -22.85 -6.15
N ASP A 20 -15.80 -23.32 -7.29
CA ASP A 20 -16.01 -24.69 -7.76
C ASP A 20 -15.58 -25.74 -6.72
N ASP A 21 -14.47 -25.48 -6.00
CA ASP A 21 -13.97 -26.36 -4.95
C ASP A 21 -14.90 -26.40 -3.72
N GLU A 22 -15.48 -25.26 -3.35
CA GLU A 22 -16.44 -25.14 -2.24
C GLU A 22 -17.75 -25.87 -2.60
N TRP A 23 -18.23 -25.72 -3.83
CA TRP A 23 -19.37 -26.46 -4.37
C TRP A 23 -19.13 -27.97 -4.36
N ALA A 24 -17.99 -28.44 -4.89
CA ALA A 24 -17.64 -29.85 -4.88
C ALA A 24 -17.48 -30.41 -3.46
N GLY A 25 -17.11 -29.56 -2.49
CA GLY A 25 -17.09 -29.90 -1.07
C GLY A 25 -18.48 -30.12 -0.48
N LEU A 26 -19.40 -29.20 -0.77
CA LEU A 26 -20.81 -29.28 -0.35
C LEU A 26 -21.50 -30.50 -0.95
N GLU A 27 -21.33 -30.76 -2.24
CA GLU A 27 -21.94 -31.92 -2.92
C GLU A 27 -21.47 -33.25 -2.32
N ARG A 28 -20.15 -33.40 -2.10
CA ARG A 28 -19.60 -34.59 -1.42
C ARG A 28 -20.15 -34.77 -0.01
N TRP A 29 -20.42 -33.68 0.70
CA TRP A 29 -21.01 -33.75 2.03
C TRP A 29 -22.48 -34.16 1.98
N LEU A 30 -23.27 -33.62 1.05
CA LEU A 30 -24.67 -34.01 0.84
C LEU A 30 -24.79 -35.49 0.43
N ASP A 31 -23.90 -35.96 -0.45
CA ASP A 31 -23.88 -37.37 -0.87
C ASP A 31 -23.52 -38.31 0.29
N ALA A 32 -22.69 -37.85 1.23
CA ALA A 32 -22.39 -38.58 2.46
C ALA A 32 -23.51 -38.52 3.52
N ASN A 33 -24.47 -37.59 3.39
CA ASN A 33 -25.54 -37.35 4.36
C ASN A 33 -26.91 -37.37 3.66
N PRO A 34 -27.47 -38.56 3.34
CA PRO A 34 -28.69 -38.68 2.55
C PRO A 34 -29.92 -38.06 3.22
N ALA A 35 -29.97 -38.00 4.56
CA ALA A 35 -31.05 -37.31 5.27
C ALA A 35 -31.05 -35.81 4.98
N GLU A 36 -29.88 -35.17 5.00
CA GLU A 36 -29.70 -33.76 4.69
C GLU A 36 -30.02 -33.47 3.22
N ARG A 37 -29.62 -34.37 2.29
CA ARG A 37 -30.00 -34.28 0.88
C ARG A 37 -31.52 -34.30 0.68
N VAL A 38 -32.25 -35.14 1.40
CA VAL A 38 -33.72 -35.20 1.34
C VAL A 38 -34.34 -33.91 1.84
N GLU A 39 -33.82 -33.31 2.93
CA GLU A 39 -34.30 -32.02 3.41
C GLU A 39 -34.05 -30.90 2.39
N TRP A 40 -32.90 -30.89 1.73
CA TRP A 40 -32.59 -29.97 0.64
C TRP A 40 -33.56 -30.12 -0.54
N GLU A 41 -33.78 -31.35 -1.01
CA GLU A 41 -34.70 -31.63 -2.13
C GLU A 41 -36.17 -31.29 -1.78
N ALA A 42 -36.55 -31.36 -0.49
CA ALA A 42 -37.88 -30.94 -0.04
C ALA A 42 -38.10 -29.43 -0.23
N VAL A 43 -37.06 -28.61 -0.10
CA VAL A 43 -37.14 -27.17 -0.38
C VAL A 43 -37.43 -26.93 -1.86
N ASP A 44 -36.75 -27.65 -2.76
CA ASP A 44 -36.98 -27.53 -4.21
C ASP A 44 -38.42 -27.91 -4.58
N GLN A 45 -38.96 -28.96 -3.96
CA GLN A 45 -40.36 -29.36 -4.15
C GLN A 45 -41.34 -28.27 -3.66
N LEU A 46 -41.05 -27.63 -2.52
CA LEU A 46 -41.85 -26.51 -2.02
C LEU A 46 -41.80 -25.30 -2.95
N LEU A 47 -40.62 -24.97 -3.48
CA LEU A 47 -40.45 -23.88 -4.44
C LEU A 47 -41.19 -24.16 -5.75
N ALA A 48 -41.16 -25.41 -6.24
CA ALA A 48 -41.90 -25.81 -7.43
C ALA A 48 -43.43 -25.78 -7.24
N ALA A 49 -43.90 -25.92 -6.00
CA ALA A 49 -45.32 -25.84 -5.66
C ALA A 49 -45.83 -24.39 -5.50
N LEU A 50 -44.95 -23.38 -5.57
CA LEU A 50 -45.36 -21.98 -5.49
C LEU A 50 -46.18 -21.58 -6.73
N PRO A 51 -47.20 -20.72 -6.56
CA PRO A 51 -47.99 -20.24 -7.68
C PRO A 51 -47.13 -19.37 -8.61
N ASP A 52 -47.42 -19.44 -9.91
CA ASP A 52 -46.77 -18.60 -10.91
C ASP A 52 -46.99 -17.12 -10.59
N ALA A 53 -45.88 -16.40 -10.36
CA ALA A 53 -45.91 -14.96 -10.16
C ALA A 53 -46.05 -14.25 -11.52
N PRO A 54 -46.91 -13.20 -11.62
CA PRO A 54 -46.98 -12.41 -12.83
C PRO A 54 -45.65 -11.69 -13.06
N VAL A 55 -44.92 -12.08 -14.10
CA VAL A 55 -43.69 -11.42 -14.54
C VAL A 55 -44.01 -10.25 -15.47
N ALA A 56 -43.16 -9.23 -15.45
CA ALA A 56 -43.28 -8.12 -16.39
C ALA A 56 -43.05 -8.58 -17.84
N SER A 57 -43.76 -8.00 -18.80
CA SER A 57 -43.66 -8.37 -20.23
C SER A 57 -42.27 -8.16 -20.84
N ASN A 58 -41.43 -7.35 -20.20
CA ASN A 58 -40.04 -7.07 -20.59
C ASN A 58 -39.01 -7.83 -19.74
N PHE A 59 -39.42 -8.83 -18.95
CA PHE A 59 -38.53 -9.61 -18.10
C PHE A 59 -37.40 -10.26 -18.91
N THR A 60 -37.74 -11.02 -19.95
CA THR A 60 -36.75 -11.73 -20.78
C THR A 60 -35.77 -10.77 -21.44
N SER A 61 -36.24 -9.61 -21.93
CA SER A 61 -35.35 -8.60 -22.50
C SER A 61 -34.35 -8.06 -21.47
N ARG A 62 -34.79 -7.81 -20.23
CA ARG A 62 -33.91 -7.31 -19.16
C ARG A 62 -32.89 -8.36 -18.72
N VAL A 63 -33.31 -9.62 -18.59
CA VAL A 63 -32.39 -10.72 -18.25
C VAL A 63 -31.30 -10.89 -19.31
N LEU A 64 -31.68 -10.89 -20.59
CA LEU A 64 -30.70 -11.00 -21.68
C LEU A 64 -29.75 -9.80 -21.76
N GLU A 65 -30.24 -8.59 -21.48
CA GLU A 65 -29.40 -7.40 -21.42
C GLU A 65 -28.40 -7.48 -20.25
N GLU A 66 -28.85 -7.91 -19.07
CA GLU A 66 -28.01 -8.02 -17.88
C GLU A 66 -26.97 -9.14 -18.02
N ALA A 67 -27.36 -10.30 -18.57
CA ALA A 67 -26.43 -11.39 -18.89
C ALA A 67 -25.32 -10.90 -19.85
N ARG A 68 -25.71 -10.18 -20.90
CA ARG A 68 -24.74 -9.59 -21.84
C ARG A 68 -23.85 -8.54 -21.17
N ARG A 69 -24.37 -7.77 -20.20
CA ARG A 69 -23.58 -6.80 -19.44
C ARG A 69 -22.58 -7.48 -18.52
N ALA A 70 -22.94 -8.59 -17.89
CA ALA A 70 -22.06 -9.37 -17.03
C ALA A 70 -20.92 -10.03 -17.82
N GLU A 71 -21.20 -10.50 -19.04
CA GLU A 71 -20.19 -11.06 -19.95
C GLU A 71 -19.33 -9.99 -20.62
N ALA A 72 -19.84 -8.77 -20.77
CA ALA A 72 -19.09 -7.69 -21.37
C ALA A 72 -17.93 -7.30 -20.43
N PRO A 73 -16.69 -7.20 -20.94
CA PRO A 73 -15.59 -6.70 -20.15
C PRO A 73 -15.95 -5.31 -19.64
N ALA A 74 -15.87 -5.12 -18.32
CA ALA A 74 -16.19 -3.86 -17.68
C ALA A 74 -15.51 -2.73 -18.47
N PRO A 75 -16.25 -1.68 -18.89
CA PRO A 75 -15.63 -0.55 -19.55
C PRO A 75 -14.54 -0.06 -18.60
N ALA A 76 -13.29 -0.03 -19.06
CA ALA A 76 -12.17 0.37 -18.24
C ALA A 76 -12.39 1.82 -17.80
N LEU A 77 -13.04 2.00 -16.64
CA LEU A 77 -13.36 3.31 -16.04
C LEU A 77 -12.09 4.16 -15.92
N GLY A 78 -10.94 3.50 -15.76
CA GLY A 78 -9.62 4.12 -15.85
C GLY A 78 -9.31 4.77 -17.20
N GLN A 79 -9.48 4.08 -18.34
CA GLN A 79 -9.01 4.61 -19.64
C GLN A 79 -9.68 5.93 -20.04
N ALA A 80 -10.98 6.07 -19.73
CA ALA A 80 -11.72 7.29 -20.02
C ALA A 80 -11.26 8.47 -19.14
N VAL A 81 -10.95 8.21 -17.87
CA VAL A 81 -10.44 9.22 -16.92
C VAL A 81 -9.00 9.61 -17.25
N TRP A 82 -8.13 8.65 -17.57
CA TRP A 82 -6.73 8.90 -17.98
C TRP A 82 -6.66 9.72 -19.27
N ARG A 83 -7.52 9.45 -20.27
CA ARG A 83 -7.61 10.29 -21.48
C ARG A 83 -8.06 11.72 -21.18
N LYS A 84 -8.95 11.90 -20.19
CA LYS A 84 -9.44 13.23 -19.80
C LYS A 84 -8.37 14.03 -19.03
N LEU A 85 -7.54 13.37 -18.22
CA LEU A 85 -6.40 13.98 -17.52
C LEU A 85 -5.22 14.33 -18.44
N LEU A 86 -5.08 13.61 -19.56
CA LEU A 86 -4.10 13.91 -20.61
C LEU A 86 -4.56 15.00 -21.59
N ALA A 87 -5.78 15.53 -21.43
CA ALA A 87 -6.29 16.60 -22.26
C ALA A 87 -5.47 17.90 -22.07
N PRO A 88 -5.27 18.70 -23.13
CA PRO A 88 -4.38 19.88 -23.12
C PRO A 88 -4.79 20.95 -22.10
N GLN A 89 -6.02 20.91 -21.60
CA GLN A 89 -6.53 21.77 -20.53
C GLN A 89 -5.86 21.56 -19.15
N PHE A 90 -5.21 20.42 -18.91
CA PHE A 90 -4.55 20.10 -17.64
C PHE A 90 -3.02 20.21 -17.69
N ARG A 91 -2.45 20.76 -18.77
CA ARG A 91 -1.01 21.05 -18.91
C ARG A 91 -0.36 21.78 -17.73
N PRO A 92 -0.97 22.81 -17.09
CA PRO A 92 -0.30 23.47 -15.96
C PRO A 92 -0.13 22.56 -14.73
N ILE A 93 -1.09 21.65 -14.48
CA ILE A 93 -1.01 20.68 -13.38
C ILE A 93 0.09 19.64 -13.66
N GLN A 94 0.22 19.22 -14.93
CA GLN A 94 1.27 18.28 -15.35
C GLN A 94 2.67 18.89 -15.20
N ILE A 95 2.84 20.17 -15.53
CA ILE A 95 4.12 20.88 -15.35
C ILE A 95 4.46 21.02 -13.87
N ALA A 96 3.48 21.37 -13.03
CA ALA A 96 3.68 21.46 -11.59
C ALA A 96 4.08 20.10 -10.98
N ALA A 97 3.44 19.01 -11.40
CA ALA A 97 3.76 17.66 -10.95
C ALA A 97 5.15 17.19 -11.40
N ALA A 98 5.57 17.54 -12.62
CA ALA A 98 6.91 17.25 -13.10
C ALA A 98 7.97 18.06 -12.32
N ALA A 99 7.69 19.32 -12.01
CA ALA A 99 8.59 20.18 -11.24
C ALA A 99 8.76 19.69 -9.79
N THR A 100 7.69 19.25 -9.14
CA THR A 100 7.78 18.67 -7.79
C THR A 100 8.55 17.35 -7.80
N LEU A 101 8.32 16.48 -8.79
CA LEU A 101 9.09 15.24 -8.91
C LEU A 101 10.59 15.52 -9.13
N ALA A 102 10.93 16.48 -9.99
CA ALA A 102 12.32 16.89 -10.22
C ALA A 102 12.95 17.49 -8.97
N MET A 103 12.19 18.27 -8.18
CA MET A 103 12.67 18.85 -6.92
C MET A 103 12.92 17.79 -5.84
N VAL A 104 12.08 16.75 -5.76
CA VAL A 104 12.28 15.62 -4.84
C VAL A 104 13.48 14.78 -5.25
N ILE A 105 13.62 14.44 -6.54
CA ILE A 105 14.78 13.69 -7.05
C ILE A 105 16.07 14.50 -6.85
N GLY A 106 16.06 15.79 -7.16
CA GLY A 106 17.19 16.70 -6.94
C GLY A 106 17.56 16.84 -5.46
N GLY A 107 16.57 16.97 -4.57
CA GLY A 107 16.79 17.06 -3.13
C GLY A 107 17.40 15.78 -2.52
N VAL A 108 16.91 14.61 -2.93
CA VAL A 108 17.45 13.31 -2.48
C VAL A 108 18.87 13.09 -3.02
N GLY A 109 19.14 13.46 -4.28
CA GLY A 109 20.48 13.39 -4.87
C GLY A 109 21.49 14.30 -4.16
N TYR A 110 21.08 15.52 -3.79
CA TYR A 110 21.94 16.47 -3.07
C TYR A 110 22.30 15.99 -1.66
N GLN A 111 21.35 15.39 -0.94
CA GLN A 111 21.59 14.82 0.39
C GLN A 111 22.59 13.65 0.36
N SER A 112 22.55 12.83 -0.70
CA SER A 112 23.47 11.71 -0.91
C SER A 112 24.93 12.17 -1.07
N HIS A 113 25.16 13.29 -1.78
CA HIS A 113 26.51 13.80 -2.01
C HIS A 113 27.15 14.34 -0.72
N LEU A 114 26.35 14.94 0.17
CA LEU A 114 26.83 15.44 1.47
C LEU A 114 27.21 14.31 2.43
N ASN A 115 26.51 13.17 2.38
CA ASN A 115 26.84 12.01 3.21
C ASN A 115 28.11 11.30 2.73
N GLN A 116 28.39 11.32 1.43
CA GLN A 116 29.60 10.70 0.87
C GLN A 116 30.86 11.47 1.29
N SER A 117 30.81 12.81 1.32
CA SER A 117 31.91 13.63 1.86
C SER A 117 32.15 13.42 3.37
N ARG A 118 31.13 13.08 4.15
CA ARG A 118 31.30 12.72 5.58
C ARG A 118 31.97 11.36 5.76
N ALA A 119 31.73 10.41 4.86
CA ALA A 119 32.41 9.12 4.89
C ALA A 119 33.91 9.26 4.58
N GLU A 120 34.26 10.09 3.59
CA GLU A 120 35.66 10.42 3.27
C GLU A 120 36.35 11.21 4.40
N MET A 121 35.64 12.13 5.07
CA MET A 121 36.16 12.81 6.27
C MET A 121 36.36 11.86 7.46
N ALA A 122 35.49 10.85 7.64
CA ALA A 122 35.64 9.87 8.71
C ALA A 122 36.85 8.94 8.49
N GLU A 123 37.15 8.60 7.23
CA GLU A 123 38.35 7.85 6.85
C GLU A 123 39.63 8.68 7.08
N ALA A 124 39.60 9.98 6.74
CA ALA A 124 40.71 10.90 7.03
C ALA A 124 40.93 11.12 8.55
N VAL A 125 39.86 11.21 9.35
CA VAL A 125 39.93 11.32 10.81
C VAL A 125 40.44 10.01 11.43
N ALA A 126 40.03 8.85 10.92
CA ALA A 126 40.56 7.55 11.36
C ALA A 126 42.07 7.41 11.05
N SER A 127 42.51 7.87 9.88
CA SER A 127 43.92 7.93 9.47
C SER A 127 44.76 8.89 10.34
N ILE A 128 44.18 10.00 10.81
CA ILE A 128 44.86 10.95 11.72
C ILE A 128 44.87 10.42 13.17
N ALA A 129 43.82 9.72 13.60
CA ALA A 129 43.74 9.10 14.93
C ALA A 129 44.76 7.96 15.12
N GLU A 130 45.21 7.31 14.05
CA GLU A 130 46.24 6.26 14.10
C GLU A 130 47.66 6.82 14.35
N PHE A 131 47.88 8.14 14.22
CA PHE A 131 49.22 8.76 14.27
C PHE A 131 49.47 9.81 15.37
N THR A 132 48.63 9.89 16.42
CA THR A 132 48.92 10.81 17.55
C THR A 132 49.13 10.09 18.88
N PRO A 133 50.37 10.05 19.41
CA PRO A 133 50.78 9.24 20.56
C PRO A 133 50.47 9.92 21.90
N GLY A 134 49.93 9.16 22.87
CA GLY A 134 50.16 9.22 24.34
C GLY A 134 50.21 10.55 25.11
N PHE A 135 49.98 11.72 24.51
CA PHE A 135 50.27 13.03 25.10
C PHE A 135 49.03 13.78 25.63
N LEU A 136 47.83 13.23 25.46
CA LEU A 136 46.58 13.78 26.02
C LEU A 136 46.16 13.11 27.34
N SER A 137 47.04 12.29 27.93
CA SER A 137 46.82 11.70 29.25
C SER A 137 47.38 12.55 30.41
N ASP A 138 48.15 13.60 30.13
CA ASP A 138 48.64 14.56 31.13
C ASP A 138 47.68 15.75 31.26
N TYR A 139 46.70 15.59 32.16
CA TYR A 139 45.74 16.64 32.51
C TYR A 139 46.41 17.88 33.14
N GLU A 140 47.62 17.71 33.70
CA GLU A 140 48.40 18.77 34.39
C GLU A 140 48.94 19.83 33.41
N ALA A 141 49.18 19.47 32.13
CA ALA A 141 49.62 20.40 31.10
C ALA A 141 48.50 21.33 30.59
N ILE A 142 47.24 20.89 30.68
CA ILE A 142 46.06 21.68 30.26
C ILE A 142 45.72 22.76 31.30
N GLU A 143 45.96 22.49 32.58
CA GLU A 143 45.71 23.46 33.65
C GLU A 143 46.68 24.65 33.59
N ALA A 144 47.95 24.42 33.21
CA ALA A 144 48.96 25.47 33.07
C ALA A 144 48.68 26.48 31.94
N ILE A 145 47.94 26.09 30.88
CA ILE A 145 47.59 26.99 29.76
C ILE A 145 46.38 27.88 30.12
N THR A 146 45.52 27.43 31.05
CA THR A 146 44.33 28.17 31.48
C THR A 146 44.68 29.39 32.35
N GLN A 147 45.94 29.50 32.80
CA GLN A 147 46.43 30.58 33.67
C GLN A 147 47.24 31.65 32.92
N ALA A 148 47.20 31.69 31.58
CA ALA A 148 47.84 32.71 30.75
C ALA A 148 46.80 33.69 30.14
N ASP A 149 46.78 34.88 30.75
CA ASP A 149 46.24 36.21 30.35
C ASP A 149 44.78 36.40 29.88
N PRO A 150 44.05 37.39 30.45
CA PRO A 150 42.69 37.74 30.04
C PRO A 150 42.68 38.56 28.74
N VAL A 151 41.72 38.21 27.89
CA VAL A 151 41.31 38.86 26.62
C VAL A 151 41.67 40.36 26.54
N ASP A 152 42.57 40.67 25.61
CA ASP A 152 43.05 42.02 25.29
C ASP A 152 41.88 42.92 24.83
N GLU A 153 41.48 43.88 25.68
CA GLU A 153 40.33 44.76 25.46
C GLU A 153 40.50 45.68 24.21
N GLU A 154 41.72 45.85 23.70
CA GLU A 154 41.99 46.59 22.47
C GLU A 154 41.37 45.92 21.22
N LEU A 155 41.31 44.58 21.18
CA LEU A 155 40.66 43.83 20.09
C LEU A 155 39.13 43.97 20.13
N TRP A 156 38.55 44.16 21.32
CA TRP A 156 37.11 44.34 21.48
C TRP A 156 36.65 45.75 21.10
N ALA A 157 37.49 46.76 21.30
CA ALA A 157 37.19 48.14 20.89
C ALA A 157 37.22 48.34 19.37
N ALA A 158 38.08 47.60 18.64
CA ALA A 158 38.17 47.68 17.18
C ALA A 158 36.98 47.01 16.44
N LEU A 159 36.16 46.22 17.13
CA LEU A 159 35.00 45.53 16.56
C LEU A 159 33.68 46.32 16.70
N LYS A 160 33.73 47.56 17.23
CA LYS A 160 32.57 48.46 17.35
C LYS A 160 32.70 49.66 16.44
#